data_AF-A0A501WEY0-F1
#
_entry.id   AF-A0A501WEY0-F1
#
_cell.length_a   1.000
_cell.length_b   1.000
_cell.length_c   1.000
_cell.angle_alpha   90.00
_cell.angle_beta   90.00
_cell.angle_gamma   90.00
#
_symmetry.space_group_name_H-M   'P 1'
#
loop_
_entity.id
_entity.type
_entity.pdbx_description
1 polymer ?
#
loop_
_entity_poly.entity_id
_entity_poly.type
_entity_poly.pdbx_seq_one_letter_code
_entity_poly.pdbx_strand_id
1 'polypeptide(L)'
;MNKKHYKLLGKLTPAMFILSVICLQGCSVNPPQEGNYRAIADMDSGAQICAYIGKLSQTDVLASRRLTSTWMRSWGSGWDQNSYVLIFNQENSRANTYLQQNGPESFANYCSNIEAQLAQFKLEEQREHEKAIARAGATKVEVTTQSTPRSTTCNKIGTQVFCNSF
;
A
#
# COMPACT_ATOMS: atom_id res chain seq x y z
N MET A 1 22.66 39.14 54.15
CA MET A 1 21.28 38.63 54.31
C MET A 1 20.54 38.81 52.99
N ASN A 2 19.60 37.91 52.68
CA ASN A 2 18.78 37.76 51.46
C ASN A 2 19.48 37.05 50.29
N LYS A 3 19.24 35.73 50.14
CA LYS A 3 18.07 35.03 49.55
C LYS A 3 18.30 34.84 48.03
N LYS A 4 18.77 33.65 47.66
CA LYS A 4 18.04 32.64 46.85
C LYS A 4 17.50 33.25 45.56
N HIS A 5 18.05 32.89 44.39
CA HIS A 5 17.33 32.68 43.11
C HIS A 5 18.30 32.47 41.91
N TYR A 6 19.29 31.58 41.98
CA TYR A 6 20.06 31.17 40.78
C TYR A 6 20.44 29.70 40.83
N LYS A 7 19.47 28.80 40.97
CA LYS A 7 19.66 27.35 40.78
C LYS A 7 18.40 26.73 40.20
N LEU A 8 17.96 27.15 39.02
CA LEU A 8 16.88 26.41 38.33
C LEU A 8 16.79 26.59 36.81
N LEU A 9 17.89 26.96 36.13
CA LEU A 9 17.89 27.14 34.66
C LEU A 9 18.97 26.34 33.92
N GLY A 10 19.66 25.41 34.60
CA GLY A 10 20.78 24.65 34.03
C GLY A 10 20.52 23.17 33.71
N LYS A 11 19.28 22.67 33.77
CA LYS A 11 18.99 21.22 33.69
C LYS A 11 17.79 20.81 32.81
N LEU A 12 17.35 21.64 31.87
CA LEU A 12 16.17 21.33 31.03
C LEU A 12 16.43 21.33 29.51
N THR A 13 17.69 21.34 29.08
CA THR A 13 18.05 21.64 27.68
C THR A 13 18.95 20.65 26.94
N PRO A 14 19.16 19.39 27.38
CA PRO A 14 19.57 18.33 26.43
C PRO A 14 18.44 17.35 26.08
N ALA A 15 17.47 17.14 26.97
CA ALA A 15 16.48 16.06 26.81
C ALA A 15 15.42 16.34 25.73
N MET A 16 15.05 17.61 25.51
CA MET A 16 14.05 17.97 24.48
C MET A 16 14.62 18.03 23.06
N PHE A 17 15.94 18.09 22.89
CA PHE A 17 16.57 18.01 21.56
C PHE A 17 16.77 16.56 21.10
N ILE A 18 16.87 15.62 22.04
CA ILE A 18 16.99 14.19 21.71
C ILE A 18 15.62 13.59 21.39
N LEU A 19 14.54 14.01 22.08
CA LEU A 19 13.19 13.51 21.78
C LEU A 19 12.63 14.00 20.43
N SER A 20 13.04 15.18 19.96
CA SER A 20 12.61 15.71 18.66
C SER A 20 13.36 15.10 17.48
N VAL A 21 14.54 14.49 17.69
CA VAL A 21 15.28 13.74 16.67
C VAL A 21 14.82 12.28 16.58
N ILE A 22 14.29 11.71 17.67
CA ILE A 22 13.78 10.33 17.67
C ILE A 22 12.44 10.21 16.91
N CYS A 23 11.66 11.28 16.78
CA CYS A 23 10.40 11.27 16.02
C CYS A 23 10.56 11.40 14.49
N LEU A 24 11.78 11.48 13.96
CA LEU A 24 12.06 11.62 12.51
C LEU A 24 12.88 10.45 11.91
N GLN A 25 13.22 9.45 12.71
CA GLN A 25 13.55 8.13 12.16
C GLN A 25 12.22 7.39 12.04
N GLY A 26 11.35 7.79 11.11
CA GLY A 26 11.50 7.27 9.75
C GLY A 26 11.32 5.77 9.85
N CYS A 27 10.14 5.25 9.49
CA CYS A 27 10.02 3.85 9.13
C CYS A 27 11.09 3.62 8.06
N SER A 28 12.28 3.20 8.48
CA SER A 28 13.36 2.82 7.60
C SER A 28 12.83 1.60 6.90
N VAL A 29 12.19 1.82 5.75
CA VAL A 29 11.81 0.76 4.85
C VAL A 29 13.13 0.16 4.43
N ASN A 30 13.49 -0.97 5.04
CA ASN A 30 14.69 -1.69 4.70
C ASN A 30 14.68 -1.85 3.18
N PRO A 31 15.78 -1.52 2.48
CA PRO A 31 15.82 -1.67 1.04
C PRO A 31 15.49 -3.11 0.65
N PRO A 32 14.80 -3.35 -0.48
CA PRO A 32 14.53 -4.70 -0.95
C PRO A 32 15.82 -5.48 -1.09
N GLN A 33 15.87 -6.61 -0.41
CA GLN A 33 16.91 -7.60 -0.65
C GLN A 33 16.78 -8.12 -2.09
N GLU A 34 17.91 -8.46 -2.72
CA GLU A 34 17.96 -8.95 -4.10
C GLU A 34 16.96 -10.09 -4.37
N GLY A 35 16.73 -10.97 -3.38
CA GLY A 35 15.75 -12.05 -3.47
C GLY A 35 14.31 -11.59 -3.69
N ASN A 36 13.91 -10.45 -3.11
CA ASN A 36 12.58 -9.88 -3.31
C ASN A 36 12.42 -9.32 -4.72
N TYR A 37 13.46 -8.63 -5.23
CA TYR A 37 13.47 -8.18 -6.62
C TYR A 37 13.38 -9.34 -7.60
N ARG A 38 14.12 -10.43 -7.37
CA ARG A 38 14.05 -11.64 -8.21
C ARG A 38 12.68 -12.27 -8.21
N ALA A 39 12.03 -12.41 -7.06
CA ALA A 39 10.68 -12.98 -6.99
C ALA A 39 9.66 -12.15 -7.79
N ILE A 40 9.71 -10.81 -7.67
CA ILE A 40 8.83 -9.91 -8.42
C ILE A 40 9.17 -9.95 -9.92
N ALA A 41 10.45 -9.95 -10.27
CA ALA A 41 10.93 -10.00 -11.64
C ALA A 41 10.57 -11.31 -12.34
N ASP A 42 10.72 -12.46 -11.67
CA ASP A 42 10.32 -13.78 -12.17
C ASP A 42 8.81 -13.82 -12.45
N MET A 43 8.00 -13.26 -11.56
CA MET A 43 6.55 -13.22 -11.74
C MET A 43 6.11 -12.31 -12.90
N ASP A 44 6.69 -11.11 -13.03
CA ASP A 44 6.36 -10.18 -14.12
C ASP A 44 6.86 -10.69 -15.48
N SER A 45 8.14 -11.05 -15.56
CA SER A 45 8.73 -11.58 -16.82
C SER A 45 8.12 -12.92 -17.22
N GLY A 46 7.87 -13.79 -16.24
CA GLY A 46 7.22 -15.07 -16.46
C GLY A 46 5.78 -14.92 -16.96
N ALA A 47 5.01 -13.97 -16.42
CA ALA A 47 3.67 -13.67 -16.93
C ALA A 47 3.71 -13.21 -18.40
N GLN A 48 4.68 -12.38 -18.78
CA GLN A 48 4.87 -11.92 -20.16
C GLN A 48 5.20 -13.07 -21.11
N ILE A 49 6.12 -13.96 -20.72
CA ILE A 49 6.51 -15.12 -21.52
C ILE A 49 5.34 -16.10 -21.64
N CYS A 50 4.67 -16.40 -20.53
CA CYS A 50 3.52 -17.30 -20.52
C CYS A 50 2.36 -16.77 -21.37
N ALA A 51 2.17 -15.44 -21.44
CA ALA A 51 1.23 -14.84 -22.36
C ALA A 51 1.69 -14.92 -23.83
N TYR A 52 2.98 -14.72 -24.09
CA TYR A 52 3.56 -14.86 -25.43
C TYR A 52 3.35 -16.26 -26.02
N ILE A 53 3.48 -17.31 -25.20
CA ILE A 53 3.23 -18.70 -25.62
C ILE A 53 1.76 -19.13 -25.50
N GLY A 54 0.84 -18.20 -25.23
CA GLY A 54 -0.61 -18.44 -25.21
C GLY A 54 -1.13 -19.21 -23.99
N LYS A 55 -0.36 -19.33 -22.91
CA LYS A 55 -0.77 -19.99 -21.66
C LYS A 55 -1.42 -19.04 -20.66
N LEU A 56 -1.15 -17.74 -20.76
CA LEU A 56 -1.82 -16.69 -20.01
C LEU A 56 -2.47 -15.67 -20.95
N SER A 57 -3.49 -14.96 -20.45
CA SER A 57 -4.11 -13.88 -21.18
C SER A 57 -3.34 -12.56 -21.02
N GLN A 58 -3.59 -11.59 -21.90
CA GLN A 58 -3.07 -10.23 -21.71
C GLN A 58 -3.60 -9.57 -20.43
N THR A 59 -4.77 -9.99 -19.94
CA THR A 59 -5.31 -9.49 -18.66
C THR A 59 -4.51 -9.99 -17.46
N ASP A 60 -3.88 -11.17 -17.57
CA ASP A 60 -2.98 -11.72 -16.55
C ASP A 60 -1.67 -10.94 -16.50
N VAL A 61 -1.14 -10.53 -17.66
CA VAL A 61 0.03 -9.63 -17.74
C VAL A 61 -0.27 -8.26 -17.11
N LEU A 62 -1.48 -7.73 -17.30
CA LEU A 62 -1.88 -6.49 -16.63
C LEU A 62 -2.03 -6.67 -15.12
N ALA A 63 -2.47 -7.85 -14.66
CA ALA A 63 -2.53 -8.16 -13.24
C ALA A 63 -1.14 -8.31 -12.62
N SER A 64 -0.18 -8.95 -13.31
CA SER A 64 1.20 -9.07 -12.83
C SER A 64 1.84 -7.69 -12.66
N ARG A 65 1.70 -6.80 -13.65
CA ARG A 65 2.20 -5.42 -13.57
C ARG A 65 1.58 -4.62 -12.42
N ARG A 66 0.29 -4.82 -12.16
CA ARG A 66 -0.39 -4.19 -11.01
C ARG A 66 0.14 -4.74 -9.68
N LEU A 67 0.40 -6.05 -9.60
CA LEU A 67 1.06 -6.62 -8.42
C LEU A 67 2.45 -6.01 -8.24
N THR A 68 3.30 -6.01 -9.27
CA THR A 68 4.63 -5.38 -9.25
C THR A 68 4.53 -3.93 -8.76
N SER A 69 3.61 -3.13 -9.30
CA SER A 69 3.42 -1.74 -8.87
C SER A 69 2.97 -1.62 -7.41
N THR A 70 2.13 -2.52 -6.93
CA THR A 70 1.68 -2.56 -5.53
C THR A 70 2.84 -2.86 -4.60
N TRP A 71 3.71 -3.79 -4.99
CA TRP A 71 4.98 -4.06 -4.31
C TRP A 71 5.88 -2.83 -4.35
N MET A 72 6.16 -2.23 -5.50
CA MET A 72 6.98 -1.01 -5.57
C MET A 72 6.51 0.08 -4.58
N ARG A 73 5.19 0.30 -4.50
CA ARG A 73 4.60 1.28 -3.59
C ARG A 73 4.76 0.91 -2.12
N SER A 74 4.66 -0.36 -1.75
CA SER A 74 4.80 -0.77 -0.34
C SER A 74 6.21 -0.56 0.21
N TRP A 75 7.21 -0.44 -0.67
CA TRP A 75 8.61 -0.21 -0.28
C TRP A 75 9.02 1.27 -0.27
N GLY A 76 8.15 2.17 -0.75
CA GLY A 76 8.40 3.62 -0.71
C GLY A 76 9.78 4.01 -1.26
N SER A 77 10.57 4.72 -0.45
CA SER A 77 11.93 5.16 -0.80
C SER A 77 12.99 4.04 -0.79
N GLY A 78 12.65 2.85 -0.30
CA GLY A 78 13.55 1.70 -0.33
C GLY A 78 13.69 1.11 -1.74
N TRP A 79 12.76 1.39 -2.64
CA TRP A 79 12.78 0.85 -4.00
C TRP A 79 13.86 1.50 -4.89
N ASP A 80 14.84 0.70 -5.31
CA ASP A 80 15.73 1.01 -6.43
C ASP A 80 15.24 0.42 -7.76
N GLN A 81 14.82 1.31 -8.67
CA GLN A 81 14.36 0.95 -10.02
C GLN A 81 15.47 0.36 -10.89
N ASN A 82 16.71 0.84 -10.75
CA ASN A 82 17.81 0.40 -11.62
C ASN A 82 18.19 -1.05 -11.31
N SER A 83 18.33 -1.38 -10.03
CA SER A 83 18.55 -2.76 -9.58
C SER A 83 17.43 -3.70 -10.03
N TYR A 84 16.17 -3.28 -9.89
CA TYR A 84 15.05 -4.10 -10.37
C TYR A 84 15.10 -4.34 -11.88
N VAL A 85 15.35 -3.32 -12.71
CA VAL A 85 15.40 -3.48 -14.17
C VAL A 85 16.52 -4.43 -14.60
N LEU A 86 17.68 -4.37 -13.95
CA LEU A 86 18.77 -5.30 -14.21
C LEU A 86 18.35 -6.75 -13.91
N ILE A 87 17.73 -6.97 -12.76
CA ILE A 87 17.25 -8.30 -12.34
C ILE A 87 16.12 -8.79 -13.25
N PHE A 88 15.18 -7.92 -13.62
CA PHE A 88 14.12 -8.21 -14.58
C PHE A 88 14.68 -8.72 -15.91
N ASN A 89 15.68 -8.03 -16.46
CA ASN A 89 16.32 -8.45 -17.71
C ASN A 89 17.03 -9.80 -17.57
N GLN A 90 17.64 -10.08 -16.42
CA GLN A 90 18.25 -11.38 -16.14
C GLN A 90 17.23 -12.51 -16.08
N GLU A 91 16.14 -12.36 -15.32
CA GLU A 91 15.10 -13.40 -15.21
C GLU A 91 14.38 -13.61 -16.55
N ASN A 92 14.08 -12.53 -17.28
CA ASN A 92 13.51 -12.62 -18.62
C ASN A 92 14.43 -13.36 -19.59
N SER A 93 15.74 -13.07 -19.57
CA SER A 93 16.72 -13.81 -20.38
C SER A 93 16.75 -15.29 -19.99
N ARG A 94 16.78 -15.60 -18.69
CA ARG A 94 16.83 -16.98 -18.17
C ARG A 94 15.61 -17.79 -18.62
N ALA A 95 14.42 -17.21 -18.48
CA ALA A 95 13.18 -17.83 -18.87
C ALA A 95 13.10 -18.04 -20.41
N ASN A 96 13.51 -17.05 -21.21
CA ASN A 96 13.56 -17.20 -22.67
C ASN A 96 14.57 -18.28 -23.10
N THR A 97 15.76 -18.34 -22.51
CA THR A 97 16.74 -19.39 -22.80
C THR A 97 16.19 -20.76 -22.48
N TYR A 98 15.53 -20.94 -21.32
CA TYR A 98 14.92 -22.22 -20.98
C TYR A 98 13.80 -22.60 -21.96
N LEU A 99 12.97 -21.64 -22.38
CA LEU A 99 11.89 -21.86 -23.34
C LEU A 99 12.45 -22.33 -24.69
N GLN A 100 13.51 -21.68 -25.17
CA GLN A 100 14.18 -22.05 -26.42
C GLN A 100 14.79 -23.46 -26.35
N GLN A 101 15.33 -23.86 -25.20
CA GLN A 101 15.99 -25.15 -25.02
C GLN A 101 15.01 -26.31 -24.83
N ASN A 102 13.90 -26.10 -24.13
CA ASN A 102 13.01 -27.18 -23.68
C ASN A 102 11.62 -27.15 -24.36
N GLY A 103 11.33 -26.12 -25.14
CA GLY A 103 10.04 -25.94 -25.81
C GLY A 103 8.91 -25.51 -24.87
N PRO A 104 7.76 -25.09 -25.43
CA PRO A 104 6.66 -24.48 -24.67
C PRO A 104 5.93 -25.45 -23.71
N GLU A 105 5.97 -26.76 -23.97
CA GLU A 105 5.32 -27.74 -23.07
C GLU A 105 6.03 -27.83 -21.71
N SER A 106 7.35 -27.71 -21.68
CA SER A 106 8.15 -27.70 -20.45
C SER A 106 7.82 -26.52 -19.52
N PHE A 107 7.18 -25.48 -20.07
CA PHE A 107 6.79 -24.26 -19.38
C PHE A 107 5.39 -24.34 -18.75
N ALA A 108 4.60 -25.39 -19.01
CA ALA A 108 3.22 -25.48 -18.56
C ALA A 108 3.09 -25.35 -17.03
N ASN A 109 3.89 -26.10 -16.26
CA ASN A 109 3.88 -26.03 -14.80
C ASN A 109 4.31 -24.66 -14.27
N TYR A 110 5.30 -24.03 -14.93
CA TYR A 110 5.75 -22.68 -14.57
C TYR A 110 4.63 -21.66 -14.79
N CYS A 111 3.95 -21.71 -15.93
CA CYS A 111 2.82 -20.83 -16.22
C CYS A 111 1.63 -21.06 -15.29
N SER A 112 1.31 -22.31 -14.94
CA SER A 112 0.26 -22.61 -13.97
C SER A 112 0.58 -22.07 -12.57
N ASN A 113 1.84 -22.08 -12.15
CA ASN A 113 2.24 -21.47 -10.88
C ASN A 113 2.05 -19.94 -10.89
N ILE A 114 2.42 -19.28 -11.99
CA ILE A 114 2.20 -17.84 -12.15
C ILE A 114 0.71 -17.52 -12.20
N GLU A 115 -0.08 -18.31 -12.93
CA GLU A 115 -1.53 -18.18 -13.00
C GLU A 115 -2.16 -18.26 -11.61
N ALA A 116 -1.75 -19.23 -10.79
CA ALA A 116 -2.24 -19.40 -9.43
C ALA A 116 -1.90 -18.18 -8.54
N GLN A 117 -0.68 -17.66 -8.63
CA GLN A 117 -0.28 -16.45 -7.90
C GLN A 117 -1.10 -15.22 -8.32
N LEU A 118 -1.34 -15.07 -9.63
CA LEU A 118 -2.17 -13.99 -10.16
C LEU A 118 -3.63 -14.11 -9.75
N ALA A 119 -4.18 -15.32 -9.72
CA ALA A 119 -5.54 -15.57 -9.27
C ALA A 119 -5.71 -15.18 -7.80
N GLN A 120 -4.75 -15.52 -6.93
CA GLN A 120 -4.76 -15.10 -5.53
C GLN A 120 -4.71 -13.56 -5.40
N PHE A 121 -3.82 -12.91 -6.16
CA PHE A 121 -3.73 -11.46 -6.15
C PHE A 121 -5.03 -10.78 -6.60
N LYS A 122 -5.67 -11.25 -7.67
CA LYS A 122 -6.95 -10.70 -8.15
C LYS A 122 -8.06 -10.81 -7.09
N LEU A 123 -8.11 -11.93 -6.36
CA LEU A 123 -9.05 -12.11 -5.26
C LEU A 123 -8.76 -11.15 -4.11
N GLU A 124 -7.50 -10.93 -3.77
CA GLU A 124 -7.10 -9.99 -2.73
C GLU A 124 -7.37 -8.53 -3.13
N GLU A 125 -7.08 -8.16 -4.38
CA GLU A 125 -7.39 -6.83 -4.95
C GLU A 125 -8.90 -6.55 -4.87
N GLN A 126 -9.74 -7.53 -5.22
CA GLN A 126 -11.20 -7.41 -5.10
C GLN A 126 -11.64 -7.22 -3.65
N ARG A 127 -11.09 -8.00 -2.72
CA ARG A 127 -11.41 -7.88 -1.29
C ARG A 127 -11.01 -6.52 -0.72
N GLU A 128 -9.83 -6.02 -1.08
CA GLU A 128 -9.40 -4.69 -0.64
C GLU A 128 -10.25 -3.58 -1.26
N HIS A 129 -10.67 -3.74 -2.51
CA HIS A 129 -11.60 -2.83 -3.16
C HIS A 129 -12.97 -2.79 -2.46
N GLU A 130 -13.54 -3.95 -2.14
CA GLU A 130 -14.80 -4.05 -1.38
C GLU A 130 -14.69 -3.41 0.00
N LYS A 131 -13.59 -3.66 0.72
CA LYS A 131 -13.32 -3.00 2.01
C LYS A 131 -13.23 -1.49 1.87
N ALA A 132 -12.56 -0.99 0.83
CA ALA A 132 -12.44 0.44 0.56
C ALA A 132 -13.80 1.07 0.27
N ILE A 133 -14.66 0.41 -0.51
CA ILE A 133 -16.03 0.85 -0.78
C ILE A 133 -16.85 0.85 0.52
N ALA A 134 -16.77 -0.20 1.34
CA ALA A 134 -17.48 -0.28 2.61
C ALA A 134 -17.06 0.85 3.57
N ARG A 135 -15.75 1.14 3.65
CA ARG A 135 -15.23 2.29 4.42
C ARG A 135 -15.74 3.62 3.88
N ALA A 136 -15.68 3.85 2.57
CA ALA A 136 -16.20 5.07 1.95
C ALA A 136 -17.71 5.23 2.16
N GLY A 137 -18.46 4.13 2.16
CA GLY A 137 -19.87 4.09 2.51
C GLY A 137 -20.14 4.46 3.97
N ALA A 138 -19.35 3.92 4.91
CA ALA A 138 -19.44 4.27 6.32
C ALA A 138 -19.10 5.75 6.59
N THR A 139 -18.06 6.29 5.95
CA THR A 139 -17.70 7.72 6.06
C THR A 139 -18.80 8.63 5.52
N LYS A 140 -19.52 8.22 4.45
CA LYS A 140 -20.71 8.97 3.98
C LYS A 140 -21.84 8.99 5.02
N VAL A 141 -22.04 7.90 5.76
CA VAL A 141 -23.07 7.83 6.81
C VAL A 141 -22.71 8.73 8.00
N GLU A 142 -21.44 8.77 8.43
CA GLU A 142 -20.97 9.65 9.52
C GLU A 142 -21.08 11.14 9.17
N VAL A 143 -20.72 11.54 7.94
CA VAL A 143 -20.85 12.94 7.50
C VAL A 143 -22.32 13.34 7.38
N THR A 144 -23.20 12.44 6.94
CA THR A 144 -24.65 12.72 6.85
C THR A 144 -25.32 12.81 8.22
N THR A 145 -24.79 12.13 9.25
CA THR A 145 -25.30 12.22 10.63
C THR A 145 -24.74 13.41 11.42
N GLN A 146 -23.64 14.03 10.98
CA GLN A 146 -23.15 15.29 11.54
C GLN A 146 -23.68 16.55 10.84
N SER A 147 -24.29 16.43 9.65
CA SER A 147 -24.77 17.57 8.88
C SER A 147 -26.28 17.76 8.82
N THR A 148 -27.10 16.92 9.47
CA THR A 148 -28.51 17.26 9.68
C THR A 148 -28.60 18.30 10.79
N PRO A 149 -29.05 19.55 10.51
CA PRO A 149 -29.35 20.48 11.57
C PRO A 149 -30.47 19.85 12.40
N ARG A 150 -30.23 19.61 13.69
CA ARG A 150 -31.32 19.29 14.64
C ARG A 150 -32.34 20.42 14.53
N SER A 151 -33.46 20.17 13.87
CA SER A 151 -34.49 21.19 13.66
C SER A 151 -35.02 21.60 15.03
N THR A 152 -34.56 22.76 15.51
CA THR A 152 -35.10 23.36 16.73
C THR A 152 -36.56 23.69 16.43
N THR A 153 -37.46 22.88 16.97
CA THR A 153 -38.88 23.09 16.78
C THR A 153 -39.32 24.07 17.86
N CYS A 154 -39.57 25.32 17.48
CA CYS A 154 -40.04 26.34 18.40
C CYS A 154 -41.56 26.46 18.29
N ASN A 155 -42.25 26.29 19.40
CA ASN A 155 -43.69 26.53 19.50
C ASN A 155 -43.93 27.80 20.30
N LYS A 156 -44.83 28.66 19.81
CA LYS A 156 -45.25 29.88 20.50
C LYS A 156 -46.54 29.62 21.26
N ILE A 157 -46.51 29.83 22.57
CA ILE A 157 -47.69 29.70 23.44
C ILE A 157 -47.92 31.07 24.08
N GLY A 158 -48.99 31.76 23.68
CA GLY A 158 -49.23 33.15 24.06
C GLY A 158 -48.14 34.10 23.52
N THR A 159 -47.54 34.92 24.38
CA THR A 159 -46.47 35.85 23.99
C THR A 159 -45.06 35.27 24.11
N GLN A 160 -44.90 34.06 24.68
CA GLN A 160 -43.60 33.44 24.91
C GLN A 160 -43.31 32.34 23.89
N VAL A 161 -42.03 32.24 23.48
CA VAL A 161 -41.56 31.24 22.51
C VAL A 161 -40.74 30.20 23.26
N PHE A 162 -41.12 28.93 23.12
CA PHE A 162 -40.41 27.81 23.71
C PHE A 162 -39.78 26.98 22.58
N CYS A 163 -38.46 26.92 22.59
CA CYS A 163 -37.68 26.13 21.66
C CYS A 163 -37.15 24.90 22.39
N ASN A 164 -37.47 23.71 21.90
CA ASN A 164 -36.88 22.47 22.41
C ASN A 164 -35.83 21.97 21.42
N SER A 165 -34.60 21.84 21.93
CA SER A 165 -33.49 21.17 21.26
C SER A 165 -33.31 19.80 21.92
N PHE A 166 -33.61 18.72 21.19
CA PHE A 166 -33.17 17.37 21.58
C PHE A 166 -31.75 17.13 21.09
#